data_AF-A0A917MTZ6-F1
#
_entry.id   AF-A0A917MTZ6-F1
#
_cell.length_a   1.000
_cell.length_b   1.000
_cell.length_c   1.000
_cell.angle_alpha   90.00
_cell.angle_beta   90.00
_cell.angle_gamma   90.00
#
_symmetry.space_group_name_H-M   'P 1'
#
loop_
_entity.id
_entity.type
_entity.pdbx_description
1 polymer ?
#
loop_
_entity_poly.entity_id
_entity_poly.type
_entity_poly.pdbx_seq_one_letter_code
_entity_poly.pdbx_strand_id
1 'polypeptide(L)'
;MFKKALLLGIISGALAGLASVVYQNKVYLEATGVEFAIVKPLNIFAASIAGGLLAAIGFTLLTRFLKAKGEIVFNLLFAILSFASILLPVGYKLPLDAEAPELFYGLAIPMHFFPALGWFTLKPLFFPSKQA
;
A
#
# COMPACT_ATOMS: atom_id res chain seq x y z
N MET A 1 11.11 -0.10 19.42
CA MET A 1 10.92 0.55 18.10
C MET A 1 10.25 -0.41 17.11
N PHE A 2 10.87 -1.56 16.79
CA PHE A 2 10.33 -2.52 15.82
C PHE A 2 8.90 -2.98 16.11
N LYS A 3 8.56 -3.36 17.36
CA LYS A 3 7.19 -3.80 17.73
C LYS A 3 6.11 -2.76 17.37
N LYS A 4 6.39 -1.46 17.60
CA LYS A 4 5.47 -0.36 17.26
C LYS A 4 5.37 -0.19 15.75
N ALA A 5 6.49 -0.25 15.03
CA ALA A 5 6.52 -0.19 13.57
C ALA A 5 5.78 -1.37 12.95
N LEU A 6 5.94 -2.59 13.50
CA LEU A 6 5.26 -3.79 13.05
C LEU A 6 3.75 -3.67 13.22
N LEU A 7 3.29 -3.21 14.39
CA LEU A 7 1.86 -3.01 14.64
C LEU A 7 1.27 -1.92 13.72
N LEU A 8 1.98 -0.80 13.55
CA LEU A 8 1.62 0.24 12.58
C LEU A 8 1.53 -0.33 11.16
N GLY A 9 2.50 -1.14 10.74
CA GLY A 9 2.53 -1.77 9.43
C GLY A 9 1.36 -2.72 9.20
N ILE A 10 1.06 -3.59 10.16
CA ILE A 10 -0.08 -4.52 10.10
C ILE A 10 -1.40 -3.74 10.02
N ILE A 11 -1.61 -2.74 10.88
CA ILE A 11 -2.85 -1.94 10.89
C ILE A 11 -2.98 -1.14 9.60
N SER A 12 -1.92 -0.48 9.14
CA SER A 12 -1.92 0.28 7.89
C SER A 12 -2.20 -0.63 6.69
N GLY A 13 -1.59 -1.81 6.64
CA GLY A 13 -1.81 -2.80 5.59
C GLY A 13 -3.22 -3.39 5.61
N ALA A 14 -3.76 -3.69 6.79
CA ALA A 14 -5.13 -4.18 6.93
C ALA A 14 -6.17 -3.13 6.50
N LEU A 15 -6.00 -1.88 6.94
CA LEU A 15 -6.87 -0.77 6.52
C LEU A 15 -6.73 -0.47 5.03
N ALA A 16 -5.52 -0.55 4.48
CA ALA A 16 -5.30 -0.42 3.04
C ALA A 16 -5.96 -1.56 2.26
N GLY A 17 -5.89 -2.81 2.74
CA GLY A 17 -6.60 -3.94 2.16
C GLY A 17 -8.11 -3.74 2.15
N LEU A 18 -8.66 -3.26 3.28
CA LEU A 18 -10.09 -2.94 3.39
C LEU A 18 -10.48 -1.81 2.41
N ALA A 19 -9.71 -0.72 2.37
CA ALA A 19 -9.94 0.39 1.46
C ALA A 19 -9.88 -0.06 -0.01
N SER A 20 -8.93 -0.94 -0.35
CA SER A 20 -8.80 -1.52 -1.67
C SER A 20 -9.99 -2.40 -2.06
N VAL A 21 -10.53 -3.20 -1.15
CA VAL A 21 -11.72 -4.02 -1.42
C VAL A 21 -12.98 -3.17 -1.55
N VAL A 22 -13.13 -2.14 -0.71
CA VAL A 22 -14.22 -1.16 -0.84
C VAL A 22 -14.10 -0.44 -2.18
N TYR A 23 -12.90 0.01 -2.55
CA TYR A 23 -12.65 0.65 -3.83
C TYR A 23 -13.03 -0.27 -5.00
N GLN A 24 -12.55 -1.52 -4.99
CA GLN A 24 -12.87 -2.50 -6.02
C GLN A 24 -14.40 -2.71 -6.17
N ASN A 25 -15.10 -2.98 -5.07
CA ASN A 25 -16.49 -3.45 -5.13
C ASN A 25 -17.53 -2.34 -5.17
N LYS A 26 -17.23 -1.16 -4.59
CA LYS A 26 -18.21 -0.07 -4.41
C LYS A 26 -17.94 1.14 -5.26
N VAL A 27 -16.70 1.36 -5.65
CA VAL A 27 -16.35 2.52 -6.49
C VAL A 27 -16.10 2.06 -7.91
N TYR A 28 -15.22 1.09 -8.07
CA TYR A 28 -14.73 0.68 -9.37
C TYR A 28 -15.75 -0.16 -10.15
N LEU A 29 -16.28 -1.21 -9.53
CA LEU A 29 -17.30 -2.06 -10.13
C LEU A 29 -18.57 -1.28 -10.45
N GLU A 30 -19.05 -0.43 -9.53
CA GLU A 30 -20.26 0.38 -9.76
C GLU A 30 -20.06 1.41 -10.89
N ALA A 31 -18.85 1.95 -11.06
CA ALA A 31 -18.57 2.93 -12.12
C ALA A 31 -18.30 2.33 -13.50
N THR A 32 -17.76 1.11 -13.56
CA THR A 32 -17.27 0.52 -14.82
C THR A 32 -18.02 -0.73 -15.26
N GLY A 33 -18.70 -1.42 -14.34
CA GLY A 33 -19.32 -2.73 -14.59
C GLY A 33 -18.30 -3.86 -14.84
N VAL A 34 -17.00 -3.63 -14.64
CA VAL A 34 -15.94 -4.60 -14.97
C VAL A 34 -15.38 -5.26 -13.71
N GLU A 35 -15.24 -6.58 -13.78
CA GLU A 35 -14.58 -7.40 -12.77
C GLU A 35 -13.33 -8.08 -13.32
N PHE A 36 -12.26 -8.09 -12.51
CA PHE A 36 -11.03 -8.79 -12.84
C PHE A 36 -10.85 -10.00 -11.93
N ALA A 37 -11.12 -11.20 -12.44
CA ALA A 37 -11.07 -12.45 -11.67
C ALA A 37 -9.70 -12.73 -10.99
N ILE A 38 -8.61 -12.18 -11.54
CA ILE A 38 -7.26 -12.29 -10.99
C ILE A 38 -7.09 -11.48 -9.68
N VAL A 39 -7.92 -10.45 -9.47
CA VAL A 39 -7.87 -9.56 -8.30
C VAL A 39 -8.90 -10.01 -7.27
N LYS A 40 -8.53 -11.02 -6.49
CA LYS A 40 -9.37 -11.52 -5.40
C LYS A 40 -9.19 -10.68 -4.13
N PRO A 41 -10.24 -10.44 -3.33
CA PRO A 41 -10.15 -9.74 -2.05
C PRO A 41 -9.06 -10.29 -1.13
N LEU A 42 -8.90 -11.61 -1.06
CA LEU A 42 -7.84 -12.24 -0.27
C LEU A 42 -6.43 -11.83 -0.72
N ASN A 43 -6.19 -11.77 -2.04
CA ASN A 43 -4.90 -11.36 -2.59
C ASN A 43 -4.62 -9.89 -2.31
N ILE A 44 -5.66 -9.04 -2.36
CA ILE A 44 -5.57 -7.62 -2.01
C ILE A 44 -5.12 -7.47 -0.56
N PHE A 45 -5.81 -8.11 0.39
CA PHE A 45 -5.46 -8.04 1.80
C PHE A 45 -4.05 -8.56 2.06
N ALA A 46 -3.71 -9.72 1.49
CA ALA A 46 -2.38 -10.31 1.64
C ALA A 46 -1.28 -9.38 1.13
N ALA A 47 -1.46 -8.78 -0.05
CA ALA A 47 -0.51 -7.84 -0.64
C ALA A 47 -0.39 -6.56 0.20
N SER A 48 -1.50 -5.98 0.66
CA SER A 48 -1.47 -4.76 1.47
C SER A 48 -0.82 -4.98 2.84
N ILE A 49 -1.11 -6.12 3.49
CA ILE A 49 -0.46 -6.50 4.76
C ILE A 49 1.04 -6.75 4.53
N ALA A 50 1.41 -7.48 3.47
CA ALA A 50 2.82 -7.70 3.12
C ALA A 50 3.55 -6.37 2.88
N GLY A 51 2.94 -5.42 2.17
CA GLY A 51 3.46 -4.06 1.99
C GLY A 51 3.66 -3.33 3.33
N GLY A 52 2.69 -3.42 4.24
CA GLY A 52 2.79 -2.86 5.59
C GLY A 52 3.89 -3.50 6.44
N LEU A 53 4.10 -4.82 6.33
CA LEU A 53 5.18 -5.53 7.01
C LEU A 53 6.56 -5.12 6.48
N LEU A 54 6.71 -5.01 5.16
CA LEU A 54 7.93 -4.52 4.51
C LEU A 54 8.22 -3.07 4.92
N ALA A 55 7.20 -2.22 5.00
CA ALA A 55 7.31 -0.86 5.50
C ALA A 55 7.82 -0.83 6.95
N ALA A 56 7.31 -1.70 7.83
CA ALA A 56 7.78 -1.80 9.21
C ALA A 56 9.26 -2.17 9.32
N ILE A 57 9.71 -3.12 8.50
CA ILE A 57 11.11 -3.53 8.42
C ILE A 57 11.97 -2.37 7.90
N GLY A 58 11.60 -1.80 6.75
CA GLY A 58 12.31 -0.69 6.11
C GLY A 58 12.43 0.53 7.03
N PHE A 59 11.33 0.92 7.67
CA PHE A 59 11.32 2.03 8.62
C PHE A 59 12.27 1.76 9.78
N THR A 60 12.23 0.57 10.37
CA THR A 60 13.07 0.22 11.52
C THR A 60 14.56 0.21 11.15
N LEU A 61 14.91 -0.33 9.98
CA LEU A 61 16.29 -0.36 9.51
C LEU A 61 16.79 1.06 9.23
N LEU A 62 16.06 1.85 8.45
CA LEU A 62 16.48 3.19 8.04
C LEU A 62 16.57 4.16 9.22
N THR A 63 15.61 4.12 10.15
CA THR A 63 15.68 4.94 11.38
C THR A 63 16.82 4.52 12.31
N ARG A 64 17.19 3.23 12.31
CA ARG A 64 18.35 2.74 13.07
C ARG A 64 19.68 3.17 12.45
N PHE A 65 19.83 3.06 11.14
CA PHE A 65 21.11 3.34 10.46
C PHE A 65 21.34 4.83 10.20
N LEU A 66 20.31 5.56 9.78
CA LEU A 66 20.42 6.97 9.38
C LEU A 66 20.03 7.95 10.49
N LYS A 67 19.65 7.42 11.67
CA LYS A 67 19.32 8.18 12.88
C LYS A 67 18.31 9.29 12.57
N ALA A 68 18.70 10.56 12.76
CA ALA A 68 17.86 11.75 12.56
C ALA A 68 17.28 11.86 11.14
N LYS A 69 17.95 11.32 10.12
CA LYS A 69 17.49 11.36 8.72
C LYS A 69 16.66 10.14 8.31
N GLY A 70 16.59 9.11 9.15
CA GLY A 70 16.02 7.83 8.72
C GLY A 70 14.53 7.89 8.40
N GLU A 71 13.78 8.76 9.09
CA GLU A 71 12.35 8.91 8.82
C GLU A 71 12.09 9.54 7.45
N ILE A 72 12.72 10.68 7.14
CA ILE A 72 12.49 11.36 5.87
C ILE A 72 12.93 10.51 4.67
N VAL A 73 14.06 9.79 4.84
CA VAL A 73 14.54 8.85 3.82
C VAL A 73 13.56 7.68 3.66
N PHE A 74 13.04 7.13 4.76
CA PHE A 74 12.02 6.09 4.68
C PHE A 74 10.76 6.57 3.97
N ASN A 75 10.22 7.75 4.32
CA ASN A 75 9.00 8.26 3.71
C ASN A 75 9.17 8.47 2.20
N LEU A 76 10.31 9.03 1.79
CA LEU A 76 10.64 9.21 0.38
C LEU A 76 10.75 7.86 -0.34
N LEU A 77 11.49 6.90 0.22
CA LEU A 77 11.63 5.57 -0.37
C LEU A 77 10.29 4.84 -0.43
N PHE A 78 9.45 4.93 0.60
CA PHE A 78 8.16 4.26 0.62
C PHE A 78 7.23 4.84 -0.43
N ALA A 79 7.20 6.17 -0.61
CA ALA A 79 6.48 6.81 -1.70
C ALA A 79 6.98 6.33 -3.08
N ILE A 80 8.30 6.37 -3.32
CA ILE A 80 8.89 5.89 -4.57
C ILE A 80 8.57 4.42 -4.83
N LEU A 81 8.64 3.57 -3.79
CA LEU A 81 8.33 2.14 -3.91
C LEU A 81 6.85 1.90 -4.16
N SER A 82 5.95 2.72 -3.61
CA SER A 82 4.52 2.68 -3.97
C SER A 82 4.31 2.97 -5.46
N PHE A 83 4.97 4.00 -6.00
CA PHE A 83 4.95 4.25 -7.45
C PHE A 83 5.57 3.11 -8.25
N ALA A 84 6.75 2.63 -7.86
CA ALA A 84 7.44 1.55 -8.56
C ALA A 84 6.64 0.24 -8.52
N SER A 85 5.88 -0.01 -7.45
CA SER A 85 5.06 -1.21 -7.32
C SER A 85 3.93 -1.29 -8.35
N ILE A 86 3.53 -0.17 -8.96
CA ILE A 86 2.58 -0.10 -10.08
C ILE A 86 3.18 -0.68 -11.36
N LEU A 87 4.50 -0.65 -11.52
CA LEU A 87 5.16 -1.22 -12.70
C LEU A 87 4.94 -2.73 -12.81
N LEU A 88 4.68 -3.43 -11.70
CA LEU A 88 4.36 -4.86 -11.70
C LEU A 88 3.02 -5.16 -12.40
N PRO A 89 1.88 -4.59 -11.97
CA PRO A 89 0.62 -4.79 -12.68
C PRO A 89 0.66 -4.22 -14.11
N VAL A 90 1.36 -3.09 -14.33
CA VAL A 90 1.41 -2.47 -15.66
C VAL A 90 2.28 -3.25 -16.65
N GLY A 91 3.44 -3.73 -16.21
CA GLY A 91 4.42 -4.35 -17.09
C GLY A 91 4.23 -5.86 -17.31
N TYR A 92 3.58 -6.57 -16.38
CA TYR A 92 3.63 -8.05 -16.36
C TYR A 92 2.29 -8.76 -16.17
N LYS A 93 1.20 -8.05 -15.83
CA LYS A 93 -0.07 -8.70 -15.45
C LYS A 93 -1.31 -8.00 -16.01
N LEU A 94 -1.25 -7.50 -17.24
CA LEU A 94 -2.48 -7.11 -17.90
C LEU A 94 -3.33 -8.37 -18.13
N PRO A 95 -4.59 -8.42 -17.65
CA PRO A 95 -5.47 -9.54 -17.92
C PRO A 95 -5.96 -9.43 -19.37
N LEU A 96 -5.13 -9.87 -20.34
CA LEU A 96 -5.42 -9.77 -21.78
C LEU A 96 -6.67 -10.55 -22.20
N ASP A 97 -7.12 -11.49 -21.35
CA ASP A 97 -8.36 -12.24 -21.53
C ASP A 97 -9.61 -11.48 -21.07
N ALA A 98 -9.45 -10.29 -20.45
CA ALA A 98 -10.57 -9.44 -20.05
C ALA A 98 -11.10 -8.64 -21.24
N GLU A 99 -12.38 -8.29 -21.22
CA GLU A 99 -13.04 -7.54 -22.30
C GLU A 99 -12.45 -6.12 -22.49
N ALA A 100 -12.00 -5.50 -21.40
CA ALA A 100 -11.35 -4.19 -21.40
C ALA A 100 -10.11 -4.19 -20.47
N PRO A 101 -8.97 -4.74 -20.91
CA PRO A 101 -7.78 -4.91 -20.08
C PRO A 101 -7.17 -3.59 -19.56
N GLU A 102 -7.32 -2.49 -20.30
CA GLU A 102 -6.82 -1.16 -19.94
C GLU A 102 -7.50 -0.57 -18.70
N LEU A 103 -8.74 -0.98 -18.42
CA LEU A 103 -9.47 -0.57 -17.22
C LEU A 103 -8.74 -1.06 -15.95
N PHE A 104 -7.97 -2.15 -16.04
CA PHE A 104 -7.19 -2.69 -14.94
C PHE A 104 -6.27 -1.64 -14.28
N TYR A 105 -5.74 -0.69 -15.05
CA TYR A 105 -4.91 0.39 -14.52
C TYR A 105 -5.68 1.27 -13.53
N GLY A 106 -6.92 1.60 -13.86
CA GLY A 106 -7.80 2.39 -12.99
C GLY A 106 -8.07 1.68 -11.67
N LEU A 107 -8.18 0.35 -11.69
CA LEU A 107 -8.35 -0.44 -10.47
C LEU A 107 -7.04 -0.53 -9.66
N ALA A 108 -5.96 -0.94 -10.30
CA ALA A 108 -4.71 -1.26 -9.63
C ALA A 108 -4.02 -0.02 -9.04
N ILE A 109 -3.89 1.06 -9.81
CA ILE A 109 -3.05 2.22 -9.44
C ILE A 109 -3.40 2.78 -8.05
N PRO A 110 -4.66 3.10 -7.72
CA PRO A 110 -5.01 3.65 -6.40
C PRO A 110 -4.67 2.69 -5.25
N MET A 111 -4.92 1.40 -5.44
CA MET A 111 -4.74 0.37 -4.41
C MET A 111 -3.28 0.25 -3.94
N HIS A 112 -2.32 0.56 -4.82
CA HIS A 112 -0.88 0.53 -4.50
C HIS A 112 -0.42 1.69 -3.60
N PHE A 113 -1.18 2.79 -3.52
CA PHE A 113 -0.87 3.92 -2.64
C PHE A 113 -1.47 3.80 -1.25
N PHE A 114 -2.54 3.02 -1.07
CA PHE A 114 -3.24 2.92 0.21
C PHE A 114 -2.36 2.47 1.39
N PRO A 115 -1.41 1.53 1.25
CA PRO A 115 -0.51 1.18 2.35
C PRO A 115 0.37 2.35 2.82
N ALA A 116 0.90 3.14 1.89
CA ALA A 116 1.72 4.31 2.20
C ALA A 116 0.87 5.42 2.85
N LEU A 117 -0.32 5.69 2.33
CA LEU A 117 -1.26 6.64 2.91
C LEU A 117 -1.67 6.24 4.33
N GLY A 118 -2.00 4.97 4.55
CA GLY A 118 -2.32 4.43 5.87
C GLY A 118 -1.15 4.61 6.84
N TRP A 119 0.07 4.27 6.41
CA TRP A 119 1.26 4.44 7.22
C TRP A 119 1.50 5.90 7.60
N PHE A 120 1.56 6.82 6.62
CA PHE A 120 1.86 8.23 6.87
C PHE A 120 0.82 8.87 7.79
N THR A 121 -0.46 8.51 7.62
CA THR A 121 -1.57 9.03 8.43
C THR A 121 -1.50 8.52 9.87
N LEU A 122 -1.22 7.23 10.07
CA LEU A 122 -1.27 6.60 11.39
C LEU A 122 0.05 6.72 12.16
N LYS A 123 1.19 6.97 11.48
CA LYS A 123 2.52 7.05 12.11
C LYS A 123 2.55 7.93 13.37
N PRO A 124 1.96 9.15 13.41
CA PRO A 124 1.97 10.00 14.59
C PRO A 124 1.36 9.35 15.85
N LEU A 125 0.42 8.41 15.70
CA LEU A 125 -0.20 7.70 16.83
C LEU A 125 0.76 6.69 17.48
N PHE A 126 1.70 6.15 16.71
CA PHE A 126 2.68 5.15 17.20
C PHE A 126 4.02 5.79 17.57
N PHE A 127 4.39 6.85 16.85
CA PHE A 127 5.61 7.62 17.00
C PHE A 127 5.27 9.12 17.05
N PRO A 128 4.77 9.62 18.19
CA PRO A 128 4.44 11.04 18.33
C PRO A 128 5.70 11.88 18.13
N SER A 129 5.62 12.90 17.27
CA SER A 129 6.62 13.97 17.30
C SER A 129 6.45 14.71 18.63
N LYS A 130 7.56 14.97 19.35
CA LYS A 130 7.51 15.95 20.44
C LYS A 130 6.93 17.24 19.85
N GLN A 131 5.82 17.71 20.39
CA GLN A 131 5.32 19.05 20.06
C GLN A 131 6.49 20.00 20.32
N ALA A 132 6.90 20.70 19.26
CA ALA A 132 7.95 21.71 19.34
C ALA A 132 7.45 22.88 20.20
#